data_AF-A0A7S3ARV6-F1
#
_entry.id   AF-A0A7S3ARV6-F1
#
_cell.length_a   1.000
_cell.length_b   1.000
_cell.length_c   1.000
_cell.angle_alpha   90.00
_cell.angle_beta   90.00
_cell.angle_gamma   90.00
#
_symmetry.space_group_name_H-M   'P 1'
#
loop_
_entity.id
_entity.type
_entity.pdbx_description
1 polymer ?
#
loop_
_entity_poly.entity_id
_entity_poly.type
_entity_poly.pdbx_seq_one_letter_code
_entity_poly.pdbx_strand_id
1 'polypeptide(L)'
;KVRAMLMAGLPLPAHLSAQRAMKSISSVQMTVQRSLATTRELDSRFETTKQRANEAARACIEQSRASTEPVEPERLRAVRAEQRATFALADKKLQLINEAHDLVDRQVSRLDTELEKVHNDLGFVVHPRAQEAGSSATMDGIPPLGAPLLFEPEPEPPYC
;
A
#
# COMPACT_ATOMS: atom_id res chain seq x y z
N LYS A 1 -1.41 21.77 40.42
CA LYS A 1 -2.41 22.71 39.84
C LYS A 1 -3.07 22.16 38.57
N VAL A 2 -2.34 21.78 37.52
CA VAL A 2 -2.93 21.20 36.28
C VAL A 2 -3.76 19.92 36.55
N ARG A 3 -3.30 19.01 37.42
CA ARG A 3 -4.04 17.80 37.84
C ARG A 3 -5.33 18.10 38.62
N ALA A 4 -5.40 19.23 39.32
CA ALA A 4 -6.60 19.65 40.04
C ALA A 4 -7.65 20.29 39.11
N MET A 5 -7.22 20.99 38.05
CA MET A 5 -8.12 21.53 37.02
C MET A 5 -8.75 20.43 36.16
N LEU A 6 -7.98 19.38 35.84
CA LEU A 6 -8.48 18.18 35.13
C LEU A 6 -9.58 17.43 35.91
N MET A 7 -9.51 17.43 37.25
CA MET A 7 -10.53 16.79 38.11
C MET A 7 -11.78 17.67 38.31
N ALA A 8 -11.67 18.98 38.05
CA ALA A 8 -12.75 19.95 38.24
C ALA A 8 -13.57 20.23 36.96
N GLY A 9 -13.24 19.58 35.84
CA GLY A 9 -13.93 19.80 34.56
C GLY A 9 -13.71 21.20 33.97
N LEU A 10 -12.74 21.97 34.47
CA LEU A 10 -12.45 23.31 33.98
C LEU A 10 -11.64 23.23 32.67
N PRO A 11 -11.99 24.03 31.65
CA PRO A 11 -11.31 24.00 30.36
C PRO A 11 -9.82 24.30 30.53
N LEU A 12 -8.99 23.54 29.80
CA LEU A 12 -7.55 23.77 29.78
C LEU A 12 -7.25 25.15 29.18
N PRO A 13 -6.23 25.87 29.69
CA PRO A 13 -5.75 27.09 29.04
C PRO A 13 -5.45 26.82 27.56
N ALA A 14 -5.99 27.64 26.65
CA ALA A 14 -5.85 27.50 25.19
C ALA A 14 -4.41 27.25 24.70
N HIS A 15 -3.42 27.84 25.36
CA HIS A 15 -2.01 27.62 25.04
C HIS A 15 -1.55 26.17 25.32
N LEU A 16 -2.09 25.51 26.35
CA LEU A 16 -1.75 24.11 26.68
C LEU A 16 -2.44 23.10 25.77
N SER A 17 -3.67 23.37 25.31
CA SER A 17 -4.35 22.54 24.30
C SER A 17 -3.64 22.62 22.94
N ALA A 18 -3.28 23.83 22.50
CA ALA A 18 -2.47 24.04 21.29
C ALA A 18 -1.10 23.35 21.38
N GLN A 19 -0.40 23.45 22.51
CA GLN A 19 0.89 22.78 22.71
C GLN A 19 0.78 21.25 22.64
N ARG A 20 -0.31 20.67 23.16
CA ARG A 20 -0.57 19.22 23.05
C ARG A 20 -0.82 18.82 21.60
N ALA A 21 -1.64 19.59 20.87
CA ALA A 21 -1.95 19.33 19.47
C ALA A 21 -0.67 19.38 18.60
N MET A 22 0.18 20.39 18.78
CA MET A 22 1.46 20.48 18.05
C MET A 22 2.37 19.27 18.29
N LYS A 23 2.51 18.82 19.55
CA LYS A 23 3.28 17.60 19.88
C LYS A 23 2.69 16.35 19.22
N SER A 24 1.35 16.26 19.18
CA SER A 24 0.64 15.16 18.51
C SER A 24 0.92 15.15 17.00
N ILE A 25 0.82 16.31 16.35
CA ILE A 25 1.09 16.50 14.92
C ILE A 25 2.54 16.11 14.59
N SER A 26 3.53 16.60 15.35
CA SER A 26 4.93 16.23 15.13
C SER A 26 5.17 14.72 15.29
N SER A 27 4.51 14.08 16.26
CA SER A 27 4.60 12.62 16.45
C SER A 27 3.99 11.85 15.27
N VAL A 28 2.86 12.32 14.73
CA VAL A 28 2.20 11.73 13.55
C VAL A 28 3.12 11.85 12.35
N GLN A 29 3.66 13.04 12.09
CA GLN A 29 4.56 13.30 10.96
C GLN A 29 5.77 12.36 10.96
N MET A 30 6.42 12.19 12.11
CA MET A 30 7.56 11.26 12.24
C MET A 30 7.18 9.79 12.01
N THR A 31 5.95 9.41 12.35
CA THR A 31 5.44 8.04 12.17
C THR A 31 5.15 7.77 10.69
N VAL A 32 4.48 8.70 10.02
CA VAL A 32 4.21 8.62 8.57
C VAL A 32 5.51 8.61 7.77
N GLN A 33 6.47 9.49 8.08
CA GLN A 33 7.76 9.53 7.40
C GLN A 33 8.52 8.21 7.50
N ARG A 34 8.51 7.57 8.68
CA ARG A 34 9.12 6.24 8.87
C ARG A 34 8.42 5.17 8.03
N SER A 35 7.09 5.13 8.05
CA SER A 35 6.33 4.16 7.23
C SER A 35 6.63 4.33 5.74
N LEU A 36 6.68 5.57 5.24
CA LEU A 36 6.94 5.86 3.84
C LEU A 36 8.37 5.44 3.44
N ALA A 37 9.36 5.66 4.31
CA ALA A 37 10.73 5.22 4.07
C ALA A 37 10.81 3.69 3.92
N THR A 38 10.13 2.94 4.81
CA THR A 38 10.07 1.48 4.74
C THR A 38 9.41 0.99 3.45
N THR A 39 8.29 1.61 3.02
CA THR A 39 7.62 1.25 1.77
C THR A 39 8.53 1.49 0.56
N ARG A 40 9.24 2.63 0.50
CA ARG A 40 10.17 2.95 -0.59
C ARG A 40 11.33 1.96 -0.69
N GLU A 41 11.89 1.53 0.44
CA GLU A 41 12.96 0.54 0.46
C GLU A 41 12.49 -0.80 -0.12
N LEU A 42 11.27 -1.21 0.22
CA LEU A 42 10.68 -2.44 -0.31
C LEU A 42 10.33 -2.35 -1.78
N ASP A 43 9.84 -1.19 -2.24
CA ASP A 43 9.64 -0.93 -3.67
C ASP A 43 10.93 -1.12 -4.47
N SER A 44 12.04 -0.57 -3.96
CA SER A 44 13.34 -0.73 -4.59
C SER A 44 13.78 -2.21 -4.65
N ARG A 45 13.61 -2.96 -3.56
CA ARG A 45 13.93 -4.39 -3.52
C ARG A 45 13.05 -5.20 -4.48
N PHE A 46 11.75 -4.91 -4.52
CA PHE A 46 10.80 -5.55 -5.42
C PHE A 46 11.18 -5.32 -6.89
N GLU A 47 11.42 -4.07 -7.29
CA GLU A 47 11.81 -3.73 -8.65
C GLU A 47 13.11 -4.44 -9.07
N THR A 48 14.10 -4.49 -8.17
CA THR A 48 15.36 -5.19 -8.42
C THR A 48 15.16 -6.69 -8.64
N THR A 49 14.34 -7.35 -7.81
CA THR A 49 14.08 -8.79 -7.94
C THR A 49 13.23 -9.10 -9.17
N LYS A 50 12.22 -8.28 -9.47
CA LYS A 50 11.41 -8.37 -10.69
C LYS A 50 12.28 -8.25 -11.94
N GLN A 51 13.20 -7.30 -11.95
CA GLN A 51 14.11 -7.10 -13.08
C GLN A 51 15.02 -8.32 -13.29
N ARG A 52 15.64 -8.83 -12.23
CA ARG A 52 16.46 -10.06 -12.31
C ARG A 52 15.68 -11.26 -12.85
N ALA A 53 14.47 -11.50 -12.34
CA ALA A 53 13.62 -12.59 -12.81
C ALA A 53 13.26 -12.44 -14.30
N ASN A 54 12.98 -11.21 -14.75
CA ASN A 54 12.68 -10.93 -16.16
C ASN A 54 13.90 -11.12 -17.06
N GLU A 55 15.09 -10.70 -16.63
CA GLU A 55 16.34 -10.90 -17.35
C GLU A 55 16.67 -12.40 -17.48
N ALA A 56 16.54 -13.17 -16.39
CA ALA A 56 16.75 -14.61 -16.40
C ALA A 56 15.74 -15.35 -17.30
N ALA A 57 14.47 -14.93 -17.29
CA ALA A 57 13.44 -15.49 -18.17
C ALA A 57 13.72 -15.18 -19.65
N ARG A 58 14.11 -13.93 -19.97
CA ARG A 58 14.50 -13.52 -21.33
C ARG A 58 15.67 -14.33 -21.85
N ALA A 59 16.72 -14.50 -21.04
CA ALA A 59 17.88 -15.30 -21.41
C ALA A 59 17.52 -16.76 -21.71
N CYS A 60 16.57 -17.36 -20.99
CA CYS A 60 16.09 -18.71 -21.28
C CYS A 60 15.31 -18.78 -22.61
N ILE A 61 14.46 -17.80 -22.89
CA ILE A 61 13.69 -17.73 -24.15
C ILE A 61 14.61 -17.48 -25.35
N GLU A 62 15.61 -16.61 -25.19
CA GLU A 62 16.60 -16.35 -26.24
C GLU A 62 17.45 -17.59 -26.52
N GLN A 63 17.87 -18.32 -25.49
CA GLN A 63 18.59 -19.58 -25.66
C GLN A 63 17.73 -20.61 -26.40
N SER A 64 16.46 -20.78 -26.05
CA SER A 64 15.57 -21.72 -26.74
C SER A 64 15.26 -21.33 -28.18
N ARG A 65 15.42 -20.04 -28.53
CA ARG A 65 15.27 -19.54 -29.91
C ARG A 65 16.56 -19.67 -30.72
N ALA A 66 17.71 -19.50 -30.07
CA ALA A 66 19.02 -19.50 -30.71
C ALA A 66 19.65 -20.90 -30.85
N SER A 67 19.19 -21.87 -30.05
CA SER A 67 19.72 -23.22 -30.05
C SER A 67 18.61 -24.25 -30.21
N THR A 68 18.89 -25.30 -30.97
CA THR A 68 18.04 -26.51 -31.06
C THR A 68 18.13 -27.36 -29.79
N GLU A 69 19.15 -27.10 -28.95
CA GLU A 69 19.32 -27.79 -27.68
C GLU A 69 18.27 -27.31 -26.66
N PRO A 70 17.62 -28.24 -25.94
CA PRO A 70 16.64 -27.89 -24.94
C PRO A 70 17.26 -27.07 -23.82
N VAL A 71 16.52 -26.08 -23.31
CA VAL A 71 16.95 -25.29 -22.15
C VAL A 71 17.13 -26.21 -20.95
N GLU A 72 18.31 -26.13 -20.34
CA GLU A 72 18.66 -26.92 -19.16
C GLU A 72 17.57 -26.80 -18.07
N PRO A 73 17.03 -27.92 -17.57
CA PRO A 73 15.94 -27.92 -16.61
C PRO A 73 16.30 -27.22 -15.29
N GLU A 74 17.60 -27.15 -14.95
CA GLU A 74 18.07 -26.39 -13.79
C GLU A 74 17.90 -24.88 -13.95
N ARG A 75 18.12 -24.33 -15.16
CA ARG A 75 17.89 -22.90 -15.43
C ARG A 75 16.40 -22.56 -15.33
N LEU A 76 15.53 -23.43 -15.85
CA LEU A 76 14.08 -23.27 -15.71
C LEU A 76 13.64 -23.35 -14.24
N ARG A 77 14.23 -24.23 -13.43
CA ARG A 77 13.98 -24.25 -11.98
C ARG A 77 14.41 -22.96 -11.29
N ALA A 78 15.57 -22.41 -11.66
CA ALA A 78 16.05 -21.14 -11.12
C ALA A 78 15.11 -19.97 -11.46
N VAL A 79 14.67 -19.85 -12.72
CA VAL A 79 13.69 -18.82 -13.14
C VAL A 79 12.37 -18.95 -12.38
N ARG A 80 11.86 -20.18 -12.22
CA ARG A 80 10.63 -20.42 -11.45
C ARG A 80 10.81 -20.07 -9.96
N ALA A 81 11.98 -20.32 -9.38
CA ALA A 81 12.28 -19.94 -8.01
C ALA A 81 12.31 -18.41 -7.84
N GLU A 82 12.94 -17.69 -8.78
CA GLU A 82 12.96 -16.22 -8.76
C GLU A 82 11.56 -15.60 -8.98
N GLN A 83 10.73 -16.17 -9.87
CA GLN A 83 9.34 -15.74 -10.02
C GLN A 83 8.54 -15.93 -8.73
N ARG A 84 8.67 -17.09 -8.06
CA ARG A 84 8.01 -17.33 -6.77
C ARG A 84 8.49 -16.35 -5.70
N ALA A 85 9.79 -16.05 -5.66
CA ALA A 85 10.33 -15.04 -4.76
C ALA A 85 9.76 -13.64 -5.06
N THR A 86 9.56 -13.30 -6.34
CA THR A 86 8.95 -12.04 -6.75
C THR A 86 7.49 -11.94 -6.31
N PHE A 87 6.69 -13.01 -6.46
CA PHE A 87 5.31 -13.04 -5.97
C PHE A 87 5.25 -12.92 -4.44
N ALA A 88 6.11 -13.63 -3.72
CA ALA A 88 6.18 -13.53 -2.26
C ALA A 88 6.56 -12.10 -1.79
N LEU A 89 7.40 -11.39 -2.56
CA LEU A 89 7.69 -9.98 -2.30
C LEU A 89 6.51 -9.06 -2.65
N ALA A 90 5.76 -9.36 -3.72
CA ALA A 90 4.55 -8.63 -4.09
C ALA A 90 3.47 -8.73 -3.00
N ASP A 91 3.22 -9.93 -2.47
CA ASP A 91 2.27 -10.15 -1.38
C ASP A 91 2.67 -9.39 -0.11
N LYS A 92 3.95 -9.43 0.25
CA LYS A 92 4.48 -8.64 1.39
C LYS A 92 4.31 -7.14 1.17
N LYS A 93 4.52 -6.67 -0.07
CA LYS A 93 4.32 -5.26 -0.43
C LYS A 93 2.85 -4.87 -0.29
N LEU A 94 1.91 -5.69 -0.75
CA LEU A 94 0.48 -5.45 -0.57
C LEU A 94 0.10 -5.37 0.91
N GLN A 95 0.58 -6.31 1.73
CA GLN A 95 0.34 -6.30 3.18
C GLN A 95 0.83 -5.00 3.82
N LEU A 96 2.04 -4.56 3.48
CA LEU A 96 2.63 -3.35 4.05
C LEU A 96 1.99 -2.06 3.56
N ILE A 97 1.50 -2.02 2.31
CA ILE A 97 0.71 -0.89 1.80
C ILE A 97 -0.60 -0.79 2.59
N ASN A 98 -1.29 -1.91 2.82
CA ASN A 98 -2.50 -1.93 3.63
C ASN A 98 -2.21 -1.48 5.06
N GLU A 99 -1.16 -1.99 5.70
CA GLU A 99 -0.75 -1.56 7.04
C GLU A 99 -0.39 -0.06 7.10
N ALA A 100 0.25 0.48 6.05
CA ALA A 100 0.58 1.89 5.95
C ALA A 100 -0.67 2.76 5.77
N HIS A 101 -1.62 2.34 4.93
CA HIS A 101 -2.92 2.99 4.79
C HIS A 101 -3.68 3.01 6.12
N ASP A 102 -3.81 1.85 6.78
CA ASP A 102 -4.47 1.75 8.09
C ASP A 102 -3.79 2.62 9.15
N LEU A 103 -2.46 2.75 9.11
CA LEU A 103 -1.72 3.62 9.99
C LEU A 103 -2.04 5.09 9.71
N VAL A 104 -2.03 5.51 8.45
CA VAL A 104 -2.37 6.88 8.03
C VAL A 104 -3.81 7.21 8.43
N ASP A 105 -4.78 6.35 8.14
CA ASP A 105 -6.19 6.57 8.46
C ASP A 105 -6.42 6.73 9.97
N ARG A 106 -5.75 5.91 10.78
CA ARG A 106 -5.77 6.05 12.24
C ARG A 106 -5.15 7.37 12.70
N GLN A 107 -4.07 7.82 12.08
CA GLN A 107 -3.47 9.12 12.43
C GLN A 107 -4.34 10.29 11.98
N VAL A 108 -4.99 10.22 10.81
CA VAL A 108 -5.94 11.24 10.33
C VAL A 108 -7.11 11.35 11.30
N SER A 109 -7.76 10.23 11.62
CA SER A 109 -8.88 10.21 12.59
C SER A 109 -8.47 10.77 13.96
N ARG A 110 -7.25 10.46 14.41
CA ARG A 110 -6.71 11.00 15.67
C ARG A 110 -6.51 12.51 15.59
N LEU A 111 -5.97 13.02 14.48
CA LEU A 111 -5.78 14.45 14.27
C LEU A 111 -7.12 15.18 14.19
N ASP A 112 -8.10 14.64 13.47
CA ASP A 112 -9.45 15.19 13.40
C ASP A 112 -10.08 15.30 14.80
N THR A 113 -9.93 14.26 15.62
CA THR A 113 -10.40 14.25 17.01
C THR A 113 -9.70 15.31 17.87
N GLU A 114 -8.38 15.49 17.73
CA GLU A 114 -7.64 16.51 18.48
C GLU A 114 -7.97 17.93 18.00
N LEU A 115 -8.19 18.11 16.70
CA LEU A 115 -8.66 19.38 16.12
C LEU A 115 -10.05 19.74 16.64
N GLU A 116 -10.97 18.77 16.69
CA GLU A 116 -12.33 18.98 17.24
C GLU A 116 -12.29 19.36 18.72
N LYS A 117 -11.40 18.75 19.52
CA LYS A 117 -11.20 19.17 20.93
C LYS A 117 -10.69 20.59 21.03
N VAL A 118 -9.66 20.94 20.26
CA VAL A 118 -9.11 22.31 20.23
C VAL A 118 -10.17 23.31 19.75
N HIS A 119 -10.99 22.92 18.78
CA HIS A 119 -12.09 23.70 18.25
C HIS A 119 -13.13 24.03 19.32
N ASN A 120 -13.62 23.01 20.02
CA ASN A 120 -14.57 23.13 21.11
C ASN A 120 -14.00 23.96 22.28
N ASP A 121 -12.70 23.78 22.59
CA ASP A 121 -12.01 24.54 23.64
C ASP A 121 -11.85 26.04 23.30
N LEU A 122 -11.79 26.38 22.00
CA LEU A 122 -11.58 27.75 21.51
C LEU A 122 -12.88 28.44 21.06
N GLY A 123 -14.01 27.74 21.02
CA GLY A 123 -15.31 28.31 20.63
C GLY A 123 -15.39 28.77 19.17
N PHE A 124 -14.54 28.26 18.30
CA PHE A 124 -14.72 28.48 16.86
C PHE A 124 -15.98 27.73 16.39
N VAL A 125 -16.57 28.13 15.25
CA VAL A 125 -17.61 27.35 14.55
C VAL A 125 -16.98 26.88 13.23
N VAL A 126 -16.73 25.57 13.10
CA VAL A 126 -16.21 24.98 11.86
C VAL A 126 -17.42 24.52 11.07
N HIS A 127 -17.58 25.11 9.89
CA HIS A 127 -18.48 24.57 8.89
C HIS A 127 -18.10 23.11 8.66
N PRO A 128 -19.03 22.15 8.77
CA PRO A 128 -18.74 20.77 8.44
C PRO A 128 -18.20 20.77 7.02
N ARG A 129 -16.99 20.22 6.87
CA ARG A 129 -16.43 19.91 5.55
C ARG A 129 -17.53 19.12 4.85
N ALA A 130 -18.06 19.69 3.77
CA ALA A 130 -19.04 19.01 2.94
C ALA A 130 -18.49 17.61 2.71
N GLN A 131 -19.22 16.61 3.22
CA GLN A 131 -19.10 15.26 2.70
C GLN A 131 -19.26 15.43 1.21
N GLU A 132 -18.15 15.38 0.48
CA GLU A 132 -18.22 15.00 -0.92
C GLU A 132 -18.87 13.64 -0.87
N ALA A 133 -20.17 13.67 -1.17
CA ALA A 133 -20.97 12.52 -1.44
C ALA A 133 -20.11 11.58 -2.25
N GLY A 134 -19.99 10.35 -1.77
CA GLY A 134 -19.54 9.25 -2.60
C GLY A 134 -20.32 9.32 -3.91
N SER A 135 -19.66 9.86 -4.94
CA SER A 135 -20.02 9.56 -6.30
C SER A 135 -19.59 8.13 -6.48
N SER A 136 -20.55 7.24 -6.20
CA SER A 136 -20.62 5.90 -6.72
C SER A 136 -20.44 5.99 -8.24
N ALA A 137 -19.19 5.96 -8.68
CA ALA A 137 -18.87 5.57 -10.03
C ALA A 137 -19.14 4.06 -10.08
N THR A 138 -20.27 3.72 -10.68
CA THR A 138 -20.61 2.40 -11.20
C THR A 138 -19.37 1.69 -11.70
N MET A 139 -19.02 0.63 -10.98
CA MET A 139 -18.02 -0.33 -11.40
C MET A 139 -18.66 -1.24 -12.46
N ASP A 140 -18.74 -0.75 -13.69
CA ASP A 140 -18.98 -1.61 -14.85
C ASP A 140 -17.62 -2.00 -15.44
N GLY A 141 -17.29 -3.29 -15.37
CA GLY A 141 -16.37 -3.90 -16.32
C GLY A 141 -15.00 -4.37 -15.85
N ILE A 142 -14.85 -4.88 -14.62
CA ILE A 142 -13.73 -5.83 -14.34
C ILE A 142 -14.32 -7.23 -14.19
N PRO A 143 -14.09 -8.15 -15.15
CA PRO A 143 -14.55 -9.53 -15.01
C PRO A 143 -13.81 -10.21 -13.84
N PRO A 144 -14.46 -11.12 -13.10
CA PRO A 144 -13.84 -11.80 -11.99
C PRO A 144 -12.70 -12.70 -12.48
N LEU A 145 -11.49 -12.47 -11.96
CA LEU A 145 -10.35 -13.37 -12.09
C LEU A 145 -10.64 -14.66 -11.29
N GLY A 146 -11.39 -15.56 -11.92
CA GLY A 146 -11.80 -16.84 -11.35
C GLY A 146 -12.36 -17.84 -12.36
N ALA A 147 -12.17 -17.62 -13.67
CA ALA A 147 -12.49 -18.63 -14.67
C ALA A 147 -11.25 -19.53 -14.90
N PRO A 148 -11.37 -20.86 -14.83
CA PRO A 148 -10.34 -21.75 -15.37
C PRO A 148 -10.19 -21.42 -16.86
N LEU A 149 -8.95 -21.14 -17.30
CA LEU A 149 -8.64 -20.99 -18.72
C LEU A 149 -9.01 -22.31 -19.42
N LEU A 150 -10.20 -22.35 -20.02
CA LEU A 150 -10.59 -23.40 -20.93
C LEU A 150 -9.68 -23.23 -22.15
N PHE A 151 -8.69 -24.10 -22.25
CA PHE A 151 -7.81 -24.24 -23.40
C PHE A 151 -8.69 -24.74 -24.56
N GLU A 152 -9.20 -23.85 -25.39
CA GLU A 152 -9.75 -24.25 -26.68
C GLU A 152 -8.57 -24.70 -27.56
N PRO A 153 -8.53 -25.96 -28.02
CA PRO A 153 -7.51 -26.40 -28.95
C PRO A 153 -7.73 -25.71 -30.30
N GLU A 154 -6.70 -25.05 -30.81
CA GLU A 154 -6.67 -24.55 -32.19
C GLU A 154 -6.96 -25.69 -33.17
N PRO A 155 -7.79 -25.48 -34.21
CA PRO A 155 -7.98 -26.46 -35.26
C PRO A 155 -6.70 -26.59 -36.10
N GLU A 156 -6.19 -27.82 -36.22
CA GLU A 156 -5.04 -28.14 -37.07
C GLU A 156 -5.26 -27.69 -38.52
N PRO A 157 -4.22 -27.19 -39.22
CA PRO A 157 -4.33 -26.86 -40.62
C PRO A 157 -4.50 -28.14 -41.47
N PRO A 158 -5.31 -28.09 -42.54
CA PRO A 158 -5.46 -29.23 -43.44
C PRO A 158 -4.12 -29.48 -44.16
N TYR A 159 -3.65 -30.71 -44.06
CA TYR A 159 -2.58 -31.24 -44.88
C TYR A 159 -2.86 -30.97 -46.37
N CYS A 160 -1.92 -30.29 -47.03
CA CYS A 160 -1.68 -30.35 -48.47
C CYS A 160 -0.22 -30.77 -48.67
#